data_AF-H2CYM2-F1
#
_entry.id   AF-H2CYM2-F1
#
_cell.length_a   1.000
_cell.length_b   1.000
_cell.length_c   1.000
_cell.angle_alpha   90.00
_cell.angle_beta   90.00
_cell.angle_gamma   90.00
#
_symmetry.space_group_name_H-M   'P 1'
#
loop_
_entity.id
_entity.type
_entity.pdbx_description
1 polymer ?
#
loop_
_entity_poly.entity_id
_entity_poly.type
_entity_poly.pdbx_seq_one_letter_code
_entity_poly.pdbx_strand_id
1 'polypeptide(L)' 'NADAQAELGKWGLSFDNELLGLTAGVLTGERIFQGPRSYEYNPWRPEWSREMRGMPLISSPPLNNWLMFHTLR' A
#
# COMPACT_ATOMS: atom_id res chain seq x y z
N ASN A 1 -14.99 17.25 25.90
CA ASN A 1 -15.52 18.51 25.31
C ASN A 1 -16.93 18.71 25.87
N ALA A 2 -17.07 19.49 26.95
CA ALA A 2 -18.31 19.55 27.73
C ALA A 2 -19.44 20.26 26.98
N ASP A 3 -19.11 21.32 26.24
CA ASP A 3 -20.10 22.08 25.46
C ASP A 3 -20.72 21.23 24.34
N ALA A 4 -19.91 20.39 23.69
CA ALA A 4 -20.40 19.47 22.66
C ALA A 4 -21.38 18.40 23.21
N GLN A 5 -21.12 17.88 24.42
CA GLN A 5 -22.03 16.94 25.08
C GLN A 5 -23.34 17.63 25.49
N ALA A 6 -23.26 18.88 25.95
CA ALA A 6 -24.45 19.66 26.30
C ALA A 6 -25.35 19.92 25.09
N GLU A 7 -24.78 20.25 23.92
CA GLU A 7 -25.57 20.42 22.69
C GLU A 7 -26.17 19.10 22.22
N LEU A 8 -25.41 18.00 22.15
CA LEU A 8 -25.93 16.69 21.72
C LEU A 8 -27.07 16.19 22.61
N GLY A 9 -26.98 16.43 23.92
CA GLY A 9 -28.03 16.11 24.88
C GLY A 9 -29.36 16.79 24.56
N LYS A 10 -29.37 18.02 24.01
CA LYS A 10 -30.60 18.71 23.59
C LYS A 10 -31.33 17.98 22.45
N TRP A 11 -30.59 17.23 21.64
CA TRP A 11 -31.11 16.45 20.53
C TRP A 11 -31.37 14.98 20.89
N GLY A 12 -31.16 14.59 22.16
CA GLY A 12 -31.25 13.19 22.59
C GLY A 12 -30.14 12.30 22.00
N LEU A 13 -29.02 12.90 21.57
CA LEU A 13 -27.88 12.21 20.99
C LEU A 13 -26.77 12.02 22.01
N SER A 14 -26.00 10.94 21.87
CA SER A 14 -24.80 10.67 22.67
C SER A 14 -23.71 10.09 21.80
N PHE A 15 -22.46 10.30 22.19
CA PHE A 15 -21.36 9.55 21.60
C PHE A 15 -21.42 8.10 22.07
N ASP A 16 -21.18 7.18 21.15
CA ASP A 16 -20.85 5.81 21.52
C ASP A 16 -19.44 5.78 22.12
N ASN A 17 -19.25 4.93 23.13
CA ASN A 17 -17.96 4.72 23.76
C ASN A 17 -17.20 3.56 23.12
N GLU A 18 -17.85 2.83 22.21
CA GLU A 18 -17.27 1.71 21.50
C GLU A 18 -17.00 2.06 20.02
N LEU A 19 -16.02 1.39 19.45
CA LEU A 19 -15.75 1.51 18.01
C LEU A 19 -16.75 0.64 17.25
N LEU A 20 -17.31 1.18 16.17
CA LEU A 20 -18.16 0.42 15.26
C LEU A 20 -17.38 -0.74 14.62
N GLY A 21 -17.79 -1.97 14.90
CA GLY A 21 -17.27 -3.15 14.24
C GLY A 21 -17.73 -3.21 12.78
N LEU A 22 -16.78 -3.23 11.85
CA LEU A 22 -17.04 -3.33 10.42
C LEU A 22 -16.64 -4.71 9.90
N THR A 23 -17.56 -5.40 9.22
CA THR A 23 -17.25 -6.63 8.48
C THR A 23 -16.81 -6.25 7.08
N ALA A 24 -15.52 -6.44 6.78
CA ALA A 24 -14.96 -6.25 5.45
C ALA A 24 -14.27 -7.54 4.98
N GLY A 25 -14.29 -7.78 3.67
CA GLY A 25 -13.50 -8.85 3.06
C GLY A 25 -12.04 -8.43 2.92
N VAL A 26 -11.12 -9.35 3.17
CA VAL A 26 -9.70 -9.18 2.88
C VAL A 26 -9.39 -9.88 1.56
N LEU A 27 -8.82 -9.16 0.60
CA LEU A 27 -8.41 -9.75 -0.67
C LEU A 27 -7.19 -10.64 -0.48
N THR A 28 -7.14 -11.73 -1.23
CA THR A 28 -5.98 -12.63 -1.28
C THR A 28 -4.83 -11.96 -2.03
N GLY A 29 -3.60 -12.34 -1.70
CA GLY A 29 -2.42 -11.84 -2.42
C GLY A 29 -2.42 -12.19 -3.88
N GLU A 30 -2.06 -11.22 -4.71
CA GLU A 30 -1.87 -11.44 -6.13
C GLU A 30 -0.52 -12.10 -6.43
N ARG A 31 -0.47 -12.81 -7.56
CA ARG A 31 0.78 -13.37 -8.07
C ARG A 31 1.43 -12.39 -9.03
N ILE A 32 2.69 -12.04 -8.76
CA ILE A 32 3.46 -11.14 -9.62
C ILE A 32 4.17 -11.96 -10.69
N PHE A 33 4.10 -11.50 -11.94
CA PHE A 33 4.79 -12.10 -13.08
C PHE A 33 5.92 -11.21 -13.57
N GLN A 34 7.08 -11.82 -13.78
CA GLN A 34 8.29 -11.14 -14.21
C GLN A 34 9.00 -12.01 -15.26
N GLY A 35 8.70 -11.73 -16.52
CA GLY A 35 9.16 -12.52 -17.66
C GLY A 35 8.68 -13.99 -17.55
N PRO A 36 9.58 -14.99 -17.59
CA PRO A 36 9.22 -16.40 -17.50
C PRO A 36 8.93 -16.88 -16.07
N ARG A 37 9.08 -16.04 -15.05
CA ARG A 37 8.92 -16.42 -13.64
C ARG A 37 7.75 -15.70 -12.99
N SER A 38 7.23 -16.29 -11.94
CA SER A 38 6.18 -15.72 -11.10
C SER A 38 6.47 -15.98 -9.63
N TYR A 39 6.04 -15.08 -8.75
CA TYR A 39 6.18 -15.22 -7.30
C TYR A 39 4.98 -14.61 -6.58
N GLU A 40 4.73 -15.12 -5.37
CA GLU A 40 3.74 -14.59 -4.46
C GLU A 40 4.41 -13.62 -3.48
N TYR A 41 3.63 -12.69 -2.92
CA TYR A 41 4.10 -11.73 -1.93
C TYR A 41 3.16 -11.75 -0.71
N ASN A 42 3.62 -11.23 0.43
CA ASN A 42 2.80 -11.13 1.62
C ASN A 42 1.82 -9.94 1.49
N PRO A 43 0.50 -10.12 1.46
CA PRO A 43 -0.45 -9.00 1.28
C PRO A 43 -0.44 -8.02 2.45
N TRP A 44 -0.12 -8.53 3.65
CA TRP A 44 -0.01 -7.71 4.86
C TRP A 44 1.30 -6.93 4.94
N ARG A 45 2.27 -7.27 4.09
CA ARG A 45 3.57 -6.61 3.97
C ARG A 45 3.92 -6.54 2.48
N PRO A 46 3.34 -5.57 1.74
CA PRO A 46 3.46 -5.47 0.29
C PRO A 46 4.88 -5.09 -0.14
N GLU A 47 5.78 -6.05 -0.01
CA GLU A 47 7.21 -5.95 -0.19
C GLU A 47 7.65 -7.21 -0.94
N TRP A 48 8.32 -7.01 -2.07
CA TRP A 48 8.73 -8.09 -2.98
C TRP A 48 10.11 -7.83 -3.61
N SER A 49 10.89 -6.91 -3.06
CA SER A 49 12.22 -6.54 -3.57
C SER A 49 13.23 -7.67 -3.41
N ARG A 50 13.03 -8.56 -2.44
CA ARG A 50 13.84 -9.76 -2.24
C ARG A 50 13.59 -10.79 -3.34
N GLU A 51 12.33 -11.01 -3.67
CA GLU A 51 11.85 -11.96 -4.68
C GLU A 51 12.21 -11.48 -6.10
N MET A 52 12.21 -10.17 -6.34
CA MET A 52 12.65 -9.56 -7.59
C MET A 52 14.17 -9.58 -7.81
N ARG A 53 14.96 -9.80 -6.75
CA ARG A 53 16.42 -9.68 -6.85
C ARG A 53 17.01 -10.74 -7.77
N GLY A 54 17.80 -10.29 -8.73
CA GLY A 54 18.44 -11.19 -9.72
C GLY A 54 17.48 -11.68 -10.81
N MET A 55 16.27 -11.13 -10.88
CA MET A 55 15.27 -11.45 -11.91
C MET A 55 15.30 -10.38 -13.00
N PRO A 56 15.29 -10.74 -14.30
CA PRO A 56 15.18 -9.77 -15.39
C PRO A 56 13.81 -9.08 -15.34
N LEU A 57 13.71 -7.81 -15.76
CA LEU A 57 12.41 -7.13 -15.85
C LEU A 57 11.49 -7.80 -16.90
N ILE A 58 10.17 -7.66 -16.74
CA ILE A 58 9.19 -8.18 -17.70
C ILE A 58 9.36 -7.56 -19.10
N SER A 59 9.79 -6.31 -19.14
CA SER A 59 10.17 -5.58 -20.34
C SER A 59 11.31 -4.64 -19.98
N SER A 60 12.36 -4.62 -20.81
CA SER A 60 13.53 -3.77 -20.63
C SER A 60 13.88 -3.11 -21.96
N PRO A 61 13.29 -1.93 -22.26
CA PRO A 61 13.63 -1.18 -23.45
C PRO A 61 15.13 -0.85 -23.51
N PRO A 62 15.77 -0.88 -24.68
CA PRO A 62 17.19 -0.60 -24.80
C PRO A 62 17.50 0.88 -24.55
N LEU A 63 18.54 1.16 -23.77
CA LEU A 63 18.99 2.53 -23.47
C LEU A 63 19.97 3.02 -24.54
N ASN A 64 19.44 3.42 -25.70
CA ASN A 64 20.27 3.75 -26.87
C ASN A 64 20.99 5.10 -26.78
N ASN A 65 20.31 6.14 -26.28
CA ASN A 65 20.84 7.51 -26.20
C ASN A 65 20.67 8.03 -24.77
N TRP A 66 21.77 8.25 -24.06
CA TRP A 66 21.76 8.76 -22.69
C TRP A 66 22.98 9.66 -22.43
N LEU A 67 22.81 10.62 -21.53
CA LEU A 67 23.86 11.52 -21.07
C LEU A 67 23.88 11.53 -19.54
N MET A 68 25.06 11.63 -18.95
CA MET A 68 25.22 11.78 -17.51
C MET A 68 26.15 12.96 -17.23
N PHE A 69 25.67 13.92 -16.44
CA PHE A 69 26.46 15.05 -15.96
C PHE A 69 26.70 14.89 -14.47
N HIS A 70 27.91 15.20 -14.01
CA HIS A 70 28.23 15.23 -12.59
C HIS A 70 29.09 16.45 -12.28
N THR A 71 29.03 16.95 -11.04
CA THR A 71 29.93 18.01 -10.59
C THR A 71 31.34 17.45 -10.41
N LEU A 72 32.36 18.29 -10.61
CA LEU A 72 33.69 18.01 -10.09
C LEU A 72 33.63 18.13 -8.55
N ARG A 73 34.34 17.24 -7.86
CA ARG A 73 34.37 17.17 -6.39
C ARG A 73 34.96 18.43 -5.77
#